data_AF-A0A2V7YTF2-F1
#
_entry.id   AF-A0A2V7YTF2-F1
#
_cell.length_a   1.000
_cell.length_b   1.000
_cell.length_c   1.000
_cell.angle_alpha   90.00
_cell.angle_beta   90.00
_cell.angle_gamma   90.00
#
_symmetry.space_group_name_H-M   'P 1'
#
loop_
_entity.id
_entity.type
_entity.pdbx_description
1 polymer ?
#
loop_
_entity_poly.entity_id
_entity_poly.type
_entity_poly.pdbx_seq_one_letter_code
_entity_poly.pdbx_strand_id
1 'polypeptide(L)'
;MRTYRIAALLFLFLAIPQAGRADLPLVTAGQLVQTVDAALAGAAQAVQDPKLARDPRYAPFWSALQAMRTRVGRIEGALGQPGDEFFLLVDQGSSDLGELRVAWARTGAKNEQIAEQLRIASVAYRNLRFYFGREGLRQKQGGALKEAERQQLARLQASERRFAERLRRLRDEAQRRRDAVTAAELERFRAEAEQIAQASADLASYLNALIATSEMRGEWQANVPYIRKTAPPAELAAADETVQDLYVDADIGHVFVADLGKTPETHSGDEGTAPAKVQILQPGEEVVEPTVVADPIPASDGEDEEEAGPAEDGATVSEQPAPEAEEEIEAPAPEAAAKQEPAKQETKPEPAKGDEHREAAGAPAIAPIPPPIG
;
A
#
# COMPACT_ATOMS: atom_id res chain seq x y z
N MET A 1 32.92 17.76 -23.38
CA MET A 1 33.74 16.76 -22.66
C MET A 1 34.71 17.48 -21.72
N ARG A 2 34.42 17.48 -20.42
CA ARG A 2 35.38 17.86 -19.37
C ARG A 2 35.17 16.94 -18.17
N THR A 3 36.06 15.97 -18.07
CA THR A 3 36.22 15.03 -16.97
C THR A 3 36.84 15.76 -15.78
N TYR A 4 36.15 15.78 -14.64
CA TYR A 4 36.77 16.11 -13.35
C TYR A 4 36.90 14.85 -12.52
N ARG A 5 38.16 14.61 -12.14
CA ARG A 5 38.67 13.52 -11.31
C ARG A 5 38.14 13.70 -9.89
N ILE A 6 37.35 12.74 -9.40
CA ILE A 6 37.06 12.62 -7.97
C ILE A 6 38.15 11.70 -7.40
N ALA A 7 39.09 12.33 -6.73
CA ALA A 7 40.13 11.65 -5.97
C ALA A 7 39.55 11.12 -4.66
N ALA A 8 40.11 9.98 -4.25
CA ALA A 8 39.83 9.21 -3.06
C ALA A 8 39.79 10.03 -1.76
N LEU A 9 38.81 9.74 -0.92
CA LEU A 9 38.91 9.81 0.54
C LEU A 9 38.38 8.50 1.11
N LEU A 10 39.30 7.54 1.18
CA LEU A 10 39.23 6.29 1.91
C LEU A 10 39.78 6.54 3.32
N PHE A 11 39.17 5.87 4.31
CA PHE A 11 39.61 5.70 5.70
C PHE A 11 39.56 6.90 6.65
N LEU A 12 38.41 7.08 7.32
CA LEU A 12 38.41 7.37 8.76
C LEU A 12 37.07 6.99 9.43
N PHE A 13 36.88 5.69 9.72
CA PHE A 13 36.05 5.30 10.87
C PHE A 13 36.87 4.34 11.73
N LEU A 14 37.59 4.96 12.67
CA LEU A 14 38.07 4.31 13.87
C LEU A 14 36.88 3.70 14.62
N ALA A 15 37.12 2.48 15.11
CA ALA A 15 36.40 1.77 16.16
C ALA A 15 35.42 2.62 16.98
N ILE A 16 34.13 2.48 16.68
CA ILE A 16 33.07 2.81 17.63
C ILE A 16 33.00 1.62 18.60
N PRO A 17 33.34 1.79 19.89
CA PRO A 17 33.12 0.74 20.87
C PRO A 17 31.62 0.46 20.94
N GLN A 18 31.22 -0.82 20.80
CA GLN A 18 29.88 -1.29 21.16
C GLN A 18 29.69 -1.23 22.69
N ALA A 19 29.71 -0.02 23.23
CA ALA A 19 29.43 0.26 24.62
C ALA A 19 27.90 0.40 24.79
N GLY A 20 27.29 -0.62 25.39
CA GLY A 20 25.95 -0.52 25.98
C GLY A 20 24.80 -0.53 24.98
N ARG A 21 24.20 -1.71 24.78
CA ARG A 21 22.78 -1.78 24.42
C ARG A 21 22.01 -1.13 25.57
N ALA A 22 21.73 0.16 25.47
CA ALA A 22 20.70 0.78 26.30
C ALA A 22 19.41 0.00 26.03
N ASP A 23 18.81 -0.56 27.07
CA ASP A 23 17.51 -1.20 26.98
C ASP A 23 16.51 -0.16 26.46
N LEU A 24 16.16 -0.26 25.17
CA LEU A 24 15.14 0.57 24.57
C LEU A 24 13.86 0.43 25.40
N PRO A 25 13.16 1.56 25.67
CA PRO A 25 11.96 1.54 26.47
C PRO A 25 10.97 0.57 25.83
N LEU A 26 10.43 -0.26 26.72
CA LEU A 26 9.46 -1.28 26.46
C LEU A 26 8.11 -0.61 26.15
N VAL A 27 7.72 -0.56 24.87
CA VAL A 27 6.49 0.13 24.44
C VAL A 27 5.31 -0.85 24.45
N THR A 28 4.18 -0.40 25.02
CA THR A 28 2.91 -1.14 25.08
C THR A 28 1.97 -0.77 23.93
N ALA A 29 0.99 -1.64 23.63
CA ALA A 29 -0.05 -1.34 22.64
C ALA A 29 -0.81 -0.05 22.97
N GLY A 30 -1.15 0.16 24.25
CA GLY A 30 -1.83 1.37 24.70
C GLY A 30 -1.02 2.64 24.44
N GLN A 31 0.29 2.62 24.68
CA GLN A 31 1.17 3.76 24.37
C GLN A 31 1.24 4.05 22.86
N LEU A 32 1.27 3.02 22.01
CA LEU A 32 1.24 3.21 20.55
C LEU A 32 -0.09 3.79 20.09
N VAL A 33 -1.21 3.27 20.60
CA VAL A 33 -2.55 3.82 20.32
C VAL A 33 -2.65 5.28 20.75
N GLN A 34 -2.16 5.64 21.94
CA GLN A 34 -2.12 7.02 22.42
C GLN A 34 -1.23 7.92 21.56
N THR A 35 -0.09 7.40 21.09
CA THR A 35 0.81 8.13 20.18
C THR A 35 0.12 8.41 18.85
N VAL A 36 -0.60 7.42 18.30
CA VAL A 36 -1.40 7.61 17.08
C VAL A 36 -2.49 8.64 17.31
N ASP A 37 -3.31 8.52 18.37
CA ASP A 37 -4.38 9.48 18.63
C ASP A 37 -3.85 10.91 18.84
N ALA A 38 -2.79 11.07 19.62
CA ALA A 38 -2.14 12.37 19.83
C ALA A 38 -1.63 12.97 18.52
N ALA A 39 -1.05 12.15 17.64
CA ALA A 39 -0.57 12.60 16.35
C ALA A 39 -1.71 13.01 15.41
N LEU A 40 -2.81 12.24 15.37
CA LEU A 40 -4.01 12.60 14.60
C LEU A 40 -4.68 13.87 15.15
N ALA A 41 -4.68 14.06 16.47
CA ALA A 41 -5.14 15.30 17.09
C ALA A 41 -4.24 16.50 16.73
N GLY A 42 -2.91 16.30 16.72
CA GLY A 42 -1.94 17.30 16.28
C GLY A 42 -2.14 17.69 14.81
N ALA A 43 -2.37 16.71 13.93
CA ALA A 43 -2.72 16.96 12.54
C ALA A 43 -4.01 17.78 12.42
N ALA A 44 -5.07 17.43 13.17
CA ALA A 44 -6.32 18.19 13.19
C ALA A 44 -6.11 19.64 13.68
N GLN A 45 -5.29 19.85 14.71
CA GLN A 45 -4.99 21.18 15.24
C GLN A 45 -4.17 22.03 14.27
N ALA A 46 -3.24 21.43 13.54
CA ALA A 46 -2.40 22.14 12.57
C ALA A 46 -3.19 22.66 11.34
N VAL A 47 -4.42 22.16 11.11
CA VAL A 47 -5.31 22.63 10.04
C VAL A 47 -6.24 23.76 10.53
N GLN A 48 -6.11 24.25 11.77
CA GLN A 48 -7.00 25.27 12.36
C GLN A 48 -6.93 26.66 11.72
N ASP A 49 -6.22 26.86 10.60
CA ASP A 49 -6.47 28.03 9.76
C ASP A 49 -7.94 27.98 9.27
N PRO A 50 -8.81 28.92 9.68
CA PRO A 50 -10.23 28.91 9.34
C PRO A 50 -10.48 28.95 7.83
N LYS A 51 -9.48 29.38 7.04
CA LYS A 51 -9.54 29.38 5.59
C LYS A 51 -9.35 27.97 5.00
N LEU A 52 -8.49 27.16 5.60
CA LEU A 52 -8.26 25.76 5.17
C LEU A 52 -9.43 24.86 5.56
N ALA A 53 -10.00 25.08 6.75
CA ALA A 53 -11.15 24.31 7.23
C ALA A 53 -12.42 24.48 6.37
N ARG A 54 -12.54 25.61 5.64
CA ARG A 54 -13.69 25.91 4.76
C ARG A 54 -13.44 25.58 3.29
N ASP A 55 -12.22 25.21 2.94
CA ASP A 55 -11.87 24.91 1.55
C ASP A 55 -12.29 23.46 1.23
N PRO A 56 -13.16 23.24 0.22
CA PRO A 56 -13.62 21.91 -0.18
C PRO A 56 -12.51 20.93 -0.52
N ARG A 57 -11.31 21.41 -0.87
CA ARG A 57 -10.13 20.57 -1.14
C ARG A 57 -9.68 19.75 0.06
N TYR A 58 -9.98 20.19 1.29
CA TYR A 58 -9.61 19.48 2.51
C TYR A 58 -10.69 18.52 3.00
N ALA A 59 -11.89 18.51 2.40
CA ALA A 59 -12.98 17.66 2.85
C ALA A 59 -12.63 16.15 2.84
N PRO A 60 -11.95 15.59 1.82
CA PRO A 60 -11.49 14.20 1.85
C PRO A 60 -10.52 13.93 3.00
N PHE A 61 -9.59 14.85 3.25
CA PHE A 61 -8.64 14.75 4.35
C PHE A 61 -9.35 14.73 5.71
N TRP A 62 -10.32 15.63 5.93
CA TRP A 62 -11.08 15.67 7.17
C TRP A 62 -11.90 14.39 7.39
N SER A 63 -12.52 13.87 6.34
CA SER A 63 -13.27 12.61 6.39
C SER A 63 -12.36 11.45 6.78
N ALA A 64 -11.22 11.29 6.10
CA ALA A 64 -10.26 10.23 6.38
C ALA A 64 -9.65 10.37 7.79
N LEU A 65 -9.37 11.60 8.23
CA LEU A 65 -8.82 11.86 9.57
C LEU A 65 -9.83 11.45 10.65
N GLN A 66 -11.11 11.77 10.45
CA GLN A 66 -12.16 11.40 11.40
C GLN A 66 -12.38 9.88 11.41
N ALA A 67 -12.39 9.22 10.25
CA ALA A 67 -12.50 7.77 10.15
C ALA A 67 -11.35 7.07 10.90
N MET A 68 -10.11 7.51 10.66
CA MET A 68 -8.93 6.96 11.34
C MET A 68 -9.00 7.17 12.86
N ARG A 69 -9.40 8.37 13.33
CA ARG A 69 -9.59 8.63 14.76
C ARG A 69 -10.67 7.74 15.39
N THR A 70 -11.81 7.57 14.71
CA THR A 70 -12.85 6.65 15.14
C THR A 70 -12.31 5.22 15.25
N ARG A 71 -11.51 4.77 14.29
CA ARG A 71 -10.89 3.45 14.33
C ARG A 71 -9.92 3.30 15.50
N VAL A 72 -9.04 4.29 15.72
CA VAL A 72 -8.09 4.28 16.85
C VAL A 72 -8.83 4.21 18.19
N GLY A 73 -9.93 4.96 18.36
CA GLY A 73 -10.77 4.87 19.56
C GLY A 73 -11.43 3.49 19.74
N ARG A 74 -11.82 2.81 18.65
CA ARG A 74 -12.32 1.43 18.72
C ARG A 74 -11.22 0.43 19.09
N ILE A 75 -10.01 0.61 18.54
CA ILE A 75 -8.84 -0.21 18.90
C ILE A 75 -8.55 -0.05 20.39
N GLU A 76 -8.54 1.19 20.90
CA GLU A 76 -8.34 1.48 22.32
C GLU A 76 -9.36 0.76 23.20
N GLY A 77 -10.64 0.86 22.86
CA GLY A 77 -11.70 0.16 23.59
C GLY A 77 -11.57 -1.37 23.56
N ALA A 78 -10.96 -1.93 22.52
CA ALA A 78 -10.73 -3.36 22.36
C ALA A 78 -9.43 -3.86 23.02
N LEU A 79 -8.56 -2.98 23.54
CA LEU A 79 -7.30 -3.38 24.18
C LEU A 79 -7.49 -4.20 25.46
N GLY A 80 -8.61 -4.01 26.17
CA GLY A 80 -8.88 -4.69 27.45
C GLY A 80 -9.17 -6.18 27.30
N GLN A 81 -9.67 -6.61 26.13
CA GLN A 81 -9.92 -8.01 25.78
C GLN A 81 -9.59 -8.21 24.30
N PRO A 82 -8.30 -8.34 23.94
CA PRO A 82 -7.88 -8.45 22.56
C PRO A 82 -8.34 -9.78 21.97
N GLY A 83 -9.43 -9.74 21.21
CA GLY A 83 -9.98 -10.86 20.44
C GLY A 83 -9.94 -10.58 18.93
N ASP A 84 -10.74 -11.32 18.17
CA ASP A 84 -10.79 -11.18 16.71
C ASP A 84 -11.17 -9.78 16.24
N GLU A 85 -12.04 -9.08 16.99
CA GLU A 85 -12.39 -7.69 16.70
C GLU A 85 -11.18 -6.76 16.79
N PHE A 86 -10.34 -6.90 17.82
CA PHE A 86 -9.12 -6.08 17.96
C PHE A 86 -8.21 -6.27 16.75
N PHE A 87 -7.95 -7.52 16.35
CA PHE A 87 -7.09 -7.80 15.21
C PHE A 87 -7.66 -7.29 13.89
N LEU A 88 -8.97 -7.43 13.69
CA LEU A 88 -9.64 -6.90 12.50
C LEU A 88 -9.54 -5.38 12.44
N LEU A 89 -9.75 -4.70 13.57
CA LEU A 89 -9.62 -3.24 13.64
C LEU A 89 -8.20 -2.78 13.32
N VAL A 90 -7.19 -3.48 13.85
CA VAL A 90 -5.78 -3.18 13.61
C VAL A 90 -5.39 -3.41 12.14
N ASP A 91 -5.83 -4.48 11.49
CA ASP A 91 -5.55 -4.70 10.06
C ASP A 91 -6.18 -3.61 9.19
N GLN A 92 -7.49 -3.38 9.39
CA GLN A 92 -8.23 -2.41 8.58
C GLN A 92 -7.69 -0.98 8.73
N GLY A 93 -7.12 -0.61 9.88
CA GLY A 93 -6.58 0.75 10.05
C GLY A 93 -5.29 1.04 9.30
N SER A 94 -4.58 0.02 8.81
CA SER A 94 -3.52 0.25 7.82
C SER A 94 -4.08 0.85 6.54
N SER A 95 -5.26 0.39 6.10
CA SER A 95 -5.93 0.96 4.93
C SER A 95 -6.45 2.38 5.20
N ASP A 96 -7.10 2.62 6.34
CA ASP A 96 -7.56 3.98 6.70
C ASP A 96 -6.39 4.98 6.81
N LEU A 97 -5.24 4.54 7.34
CA LEU A 97 -4.03 5.36 7.42
C LEU A 97 -3.48 5.68 6.03
N GLY A 98 -3.45 4.70 5.12
CA GLY A 98 -3.08 4.91 3.72
C GLY A 98 -4.00 5.93 3.05
N GLU A 99 -5.32 5.79 3.23
CA GLU A 99 -6.30 6.75 2.70
C GLU A 99 -6.06 8.16 3.25
N LEU A 100 -5.84 8.31 4.55
CA LEU A 100 -5.55 9.60 5.19
C LEU A 100 -4.31 10.28 4.61
N ARG A 101 -3.22 9.53 4.41
CA ARG A 101 -1.97 10.07 3.84
C ARG A 101 -2.16 10.58 2.42
N VAL A 102 -2.87 9.82 1.59
CA VAL A 102 -3.20 10.24 0.22
C VAL A 102 -4.12 11.44 0.22
N ALA A 103 -5.16 11.44 1.05
CA ALA A 103 -6.09 12.55 1.16
C ALA A 103 -5.37 13.86 1.53
N TRP A 104 -4.38 13.80 2.42
CA TRP A 104 -3.50 14.93 2.73
C TRP A 104 -2.65 15.35 1.53
N ALA A 105 -1.92 14.41 0.90
CA ALA A 105 -1.06 14.71 -0.25
C ALA A 105 -1.84 15.37 -1.40
N ARG A 106 -3.08 14.94 -1.63
CA ARG A 106 -3.97 15.48 -2.67
C ARG A 106 -4.49 16.90 -2.38
N THR A 107 -4.36 17.41 -1.16
CA THR A 107 -4.64 18.83 -0.89
C THR A 107 -3.62 19.75 -1.59
N GLY A 108 -2.41 19.25 -1.88
CA GLY A 108 -1.29 20.02 -2.41
C GLY A 108 -0.72 21.05 -1.43
N ALA A 109 -1.18 21.03 -0.18
CA ALA A 109 -0.76 21.97 0.85
C ALA A 109 0.62 21.60 1.40
N LYS A 110 1.48 22.60 1.58
CA LYS A 110 2.77 22.44 2.24
C LYS A 110 2.64 22.87 3.69
N ASN A 111 2.25 21.92 4.55
CA ASN A 111 2.22 22.13 5.99
C ASN A 111 3.05 21.02 6.64
N GLU A 112 4.29 21.36 6.97
CA GLU A 112 5.27 20.42 7.56
C GLU A 112 4.79 19.85 8.89
N GLN A 113 4.01 20.63 9.66
CA GLN A 113 3.46 20.14 10.92
C GLN A 113 2.46 19.01 10.68
N ILE A 114 1.58 19.12 9.67
CA ILE A 114 0.65 18.03 9.34
C ILE A 114 1.41 16.82 8.79
N ALA A 115 2.38 17.04 7.90
CA ALA A 115 3.21 15.96 7.35
C ALA A 115 3.93 15.18 8.45
N GLU A 116 4.53 15.88 9.41
CA GLU A 116 5.23 15.28 10.54
C GLU A 116 4.28 14.49 11.46
N GLN A 117 3.10 15.04 11.76
CA GLN A 117 2.11 14.35 12.57
C GLN A 117 1.59 13.08 11.89
N LEU A 118 1.35 13.12 10.57
CA LEU A 118 0.97 11.92 9.81
C LEU A 118 2.11 10.90 9.76
N ARG A 119 3.37 11.33 9.70
CA ARG A 119 4.54 10.44 9.80
C ARG A 119 4.61 9.74 11.16
N ILE A 120 4.46 10.48 12.25
CA ILE A 120 4.43 9.92 13.63
C ILE A 120 3.28 8.91 13.75
N ALA A 121 2.07 9.28 13.31
CA ALA A 121 0.93 8.37 13.30
C ALA A 121 1.24 7.10 12.49
N SER A 122 1.87 7.22 11.33
CA SER A 122 2.20 6.09 10.46
C SER A 122 3.19 5.13 11.11
N VAL A 123 4.27 5.66 11.71
CA VAL A 123 5.28 4.82 12.38
C VAL A 123 4.68 4.14 13.61
N ALA A 124 3.96 4.89 14.45
CA ALA A 124 3.34 4.33 15.65
C ALA A 124 2.30 3.26 15.32
N TYR A 125 1.48 3.48 14.29
CA TYR A 125 0.48 2.52 13.85
C TYR A 125 1.10 1.26 13.24
N ARG A 126 2.12 1.42 12.40
CA ARG A 126 2.85 0.27 11.84
C ARG A 126 3.48 -0.59 12.94
N ASN A 127 4.04 0.03 13.96
CA ASN A 127 4.55 -0.68 15.15
C ASN A 127 3.42 -1.36 15.92
N LEU A 128 2.27 -0.72 16.09
CA LEU A 128 1.11 -1.31 16.75
C LEU A 128 0.70 -2.60 16.06
N ARG A 129 0.56 -2.56 14.73
CA ARG A 129 0.23 -3.73 13.92
C ARG A 129 1.32 -4.80 13.97
N PHE A 130 2.58 -4.41 13.75
CA PHE A 130 3.68 -5.36 13.69
C PHE A 130 3.89 -6.13 15.01
N TYR A 131 3.75 -5.48 16.17
CA TYR A 131 4.03 -6.11 17.47
C TYR A 131 2.81 -6.66 18.21
N PHE A 132 1.64 -6.06 17.98
CA PHE A 132 0.41 -6.38 18.71
C PHE A 132 -0.71 -6.89 17.79
N GLY A 133 -0.59 -6.76 16.47
CA GLY A 133 -1.48 -7.40 15.51
C GLY A 133 -1.26 -8.92 15.40
N ARG A 134 -1.91 -9.54 14.41
CA ARG A 134 -1.74 -10.99 14.14
C ARG A 134 -0.32 -11.31 13.72
N GLU A 135 0.32 -10.38 13.02
CA GLU A 135 1.73 -10.44 12.61
C GLU A 135 2.63 -10.53 13.84
N GLY A 136 2.37 -9.75 14.89
CA GLY A 136 3.14 -9.80 16.13
C GLY A 136 2.99 -11.12 16.88
N LEU A 137 1.78 -11.68 16.93
CA LEU A 137 1.56 -13.02 17.47
C LEU A 137 2.34 -14.08 16.68
N ARG A 138 2.27 -14.01 15.36
CA ARG A 138 2.96 -14.94 14.48
C ARG A 138 4.49 -14.80 14.59
N GLN A 139 4.99 -13.59 14.72
CA GLN A 139 6.42 -13.30 14.92
C GLN A 139 6.93 -13.87 16.24
N LYS A 140 6.14 -13.75 17.33
CA LYS A 140 6.48 -14.32 18.65
C LYS A 140 6.53 -15.85 18.66
N GLN A 141 5.71 -16.50 17.84
CA GLN A 141 5.81 -17.96 17.63
C GLN A 141 7.14 -18.36 16.99
N GLY A 142 7.76 -17.46 16.23
CA GLY A 142 9.04 -17.68 15.57
C GLY A 142 9.01 -18.81 14.53
N GLY A 143 10.19 -19.32 14.20
CA GLY A 143 10.36 -20.39 13.21
C GLY A 143 10.23 -19.94 11.76
N ALA A 144 10.40 -20.89 10.84
CA ALA A 144 10.28 -20.66 9.41
C ALA A 144 8.82 -20.45 8.97
N LEU A 145 8.64 -20.04 7.70
CA LEU A 145 7.32 -19.98 7.08
C LEU A 145 6.69 -21.38 6.97
N LYS A 146 5.44 -21.50 7.42
CA LYS A 146 4.61 -22.69 7.19
C LYS A 146 4.36 -22.85 5.69
N GLU A 147 4.03 -24.06 5.24
CA GLU A 147 3.73 -24.32 3.83
C GLU A 147 2.60 -23.41 3.29
N ALA A 148 1.53 -23.26 4.07
CA ALA A 148 0.44 -22.34 3.72
C ALA A 148 0.90 -20.88 3.60
N GLU A 149 1.78 -20.41 4.50
CA GLU A 149 2.33 -19.06 4.48
C GLU A 149 3.25 -18.85 3.27
N ARG A 150 4.03 -19.87 2.87
CA ARG A 150 4.83 -19.84 1.65
C ARG A 150 3.96 -19.76 0.40
N GLN A 151 2.88 -20.52 0.36
CA GLN A 151 1.91 -20.46 -0.75
C GLN A 151 1.18 -19.12 -0.81
N GLN A 152 0.85 -18.53 0.35
CA GLN A 152 0.25 -17.21 0.43
C GLN A 152 1.24 -16.12 -0.01
N LEU A 153 2.49 -16.18 0.44
CA LEU A 153 3.54 -15.26 -0.02
C LEU A 153 3.75 -15.36 -1.53
N ALA A 154 3.78 -16.58 -2.10
CA ALA A 154 3.93 -16.76 -3.55
C ALA A 154 2.75 -16.16 -4.33
N ARG A 155 1.51 -16.32 -3.83
CA ARG A 155 0.32 -15.68 -4.40
C ARG A 155 0.39 -14.16 -4.30
N LEU A 156 0.76 -13.64 -3.13
CA LEU A 156 0.94 -12.21 -2.90
C LEU A 156 1.97 -11.64 -3.88
N GLN A 157 3.15 -12.23 -3.96
CA GLN A 157 4.20 -11.82 -4.91
C GLN A 157 3.71 -11.84 -6.36
N ALA A 158 2.96 -12.87 -6.76
CA ALA A 158 2.42 -12.96 -8.11
C ALA A 158 1.38 -11.86 -8.39
N SER A 159 0.49 -11.59 -7.44
CA SER A 159 -0.52 -10.52 -7.55
C SER A 159 0.14 -9.14 -7.60
N GLU A 160 1.16 -8.90 -6.79
CA GLU A 160 1.90 -7.63 -6.79
C GLU A 160 2.70 -7.41 -8.09
N ARG A 161 3.29 -8.46 -8.68
CA ARG A 161 3.89 -8.36 -10.03
C ARG A 161 2.85 -7.97 -11.08
N ARG A 162 1.66 -8.57 -11.04
CA ARG A 162 0.56 -8.20 -11.95
C ARG A 162 0.12 -6.76 -11.72
N PHE A 163 0.03 -6.33 -10.47
CA PHE A 163 -0.34 -4.96 -10.12
C PHE A 163 0.69 -3.95 -10.62
N ALA A 164 1.98 -4.19 -10.37
CA ALA A 164 3.08 -3.36 -10.89
C ALA A 164 3.04 -3.21 -12.42
N GLU A 165 2.76 -4.30 -13.15
CA GLU A 165 2.60 -4.25 -14.60
C GLU A 165 1.38 -3.43 -15.05
N ARG A 166 0.24 -3.54 -14.34
CA ARG A 166 -0.95 -2.71 -14.59
C ARG A 166 -0.66 -1.23 -14.32
N LEU A 167 0.04 -0.94 -13.21
CA LEU A 167 0.46 0.41 -12.84
C LEU A 167 1.42 1.03 -13.86
N ARG A 168 2.36 0.25 -14.42
CA ARG A 168 3.26 0.70 -15.49
C ARG A 168 2.48 1.21 -16.70
N ARG A 169 1.45 0.48 -17.15
CA ARG A 169 0.61 0.88 -18.29
C ARG A 169 -0.16 2.17 -18.00
N LEU A 170 -0.76 2.27 -16.81
CA LEU A 170 -1.46 3.47 -16.36
C LEU A 170 -0.51 4.68 -16.27
N ARG A 171 0.72 4.45 -15.80
CA ARG A 171 1.75 5.48 -15.68
C ARG A 171 2.19 6.00 -17.04
N ASP A 172 2.41 5.11 -18.00
CA ASP A 172 2.78 5.49 -19.37
C ASP A 172 1.66 6.29 -20.05
N GLU A 173 0.40 5.94 -19.80
CA GLU A 173 -0.75 6.70 -20.29
C GLU A 173 -0.86 8.09 -19.63
N ALA A 174 -0.64 8.19 -18.32
CA ALA A 174 -0.56 9.47 -17.62
C ALA A 174 0.57 10.36 -18.19
N GLN A 175 1.73 9.78 -18.50
CA GLN A 175 2.85 10.49 -19.13
C GLN A 175 2.49 11.01 -20.53
N ARG A 176 1.84 10.20 -21.38
CA ARG A 176 1.37 10.65 -22.71
C ARG A 176 0.41 11.84 -22.62
N ARG A 177 -0.42 11.86 -21.57
CA ARG A 177 -1.36 12.96 -21.26
C ARG A 177 -0.71 14.14 -20.55
N ARG A 178 0.59 14.07 -20.26
CA ARG A 178 1.36 15.08 -19.50
C ARG A 178 0.84 15.33 -18.08
N ASP A 179 0.21 14.31 -17.48
CA ASP A 179 -0.18 14.32 -16.07
C ASP A 179 0.97 13.80 -15.21
N ALA A 180 1.94 14.68 -14.93
CA ALA A 180 3.15 14.34 -14.19
C ALA A 180 2.87 13.91 -12.74
N VAL A 181 1.81 14.45 -12.12
CA VAL A 181 1.44 14.14 -10.74
C VAL A 181 0.91 12.71 -10.65
N THR A 182 -0.03 12.35 -11.53
CA THR A 182 -0.55 10.98 -11.57
C THR A 182 0.52 9.98 -12.00
N ALA A 183 1.39 10.34 -12.94
CA ALA A 183 2.51 9.47 -13.34
C ALA A 183 3.48 9.19 -12.20
N ALA A 184 3.85 10.20 -11.40
CA ALA A 184 4.72 10.03 -10.23
C ALA A 184 4.08 9.15 -9.15
N GLU A 185 2.79 9.35 -8.88
CA GLU A 185 2.05 8.53 -7.90
C GLU A 185 1.95 7.06 -8.33
N LEU A 186 1.65 6.80 -9.60
CA LEU A 186 1.59 5.43 -10.15
C LEU A 186 2.97 4.77 -10.15
N GLU A 187 4.04 5.54 -10.38
CA GLU A 187 5.40 5.04 -10.29
C GLU A 187 5.78 4.67 -8.86
N ARG A 188 5.37 5.46 -7.86
CA ARG A 188 5.55 5.12 -6.44
C ARG A 188 4.84 3.81 -6.10
N PHE A 189 3.57 3.67 -6.47
CA PHE A 189 2.84 2.41 -6.27
C PHE A 189 3.52 1.23 -6.98
N ARG A 190 4.02 1.43 -8.20
CA ARG A 190 4.73 0.39 -8.94
C ARG A 190 5.97 -0.08 -8.19
N ALA A 191 6.76 0.86 -7.67
CA ALA A 191 7.97 0.57 -6.91
C ALA A 191 7.66 -0.21 -5.62
N GLU A 192 6.61 0.19 -4.88
CA GLU A 192 6.17 -0.51 -3.68
C GLU A 192 5.67 -1.93 -3.98
N ALA A 193 4.84 -2.09 -5.01
CA ALA A 193 4.38 -3.40 -5.48
C ALA A 193 5.57 -4.30 -5.91
N GLU A 194 6.56 -3.75 -6.62
CA GLU A 194 7.77 -4.48 -7.00
C GLU A 194 8.62 -4.90 -5.81
N GLN A 195 8.73 -4.05 -4.79
CA GLN A 195 9.42 -4.37 -3.55
C GLN A 195 8.74 -5.55 -2.83
N ILE A 196 7.41 -5.54 -2.74
CA ILE A 196 6.65 -6.65 -2.12
C ILE A 196 6.81 -7.93 -2.96
N ALA A 197 6.74 -7.82 -4.29
CA ALA A 197 6.93 -8.92 -5.23
C ALA A 197 8.31 -9.60 -5.16
N GLN A 198 9.32 -8.90 -4.64
CA GLN A 198 10.70 -9.36 -4.46
C GLN A 198 11.06 -9.67 -3.00
N ALA A 199 10.11 -9.57 -2.07
CA ALA A 199 10.32 -9.88 -0.67
C ALA A 199 10.89 -11.31 -0.50
N SER A 200 11.88 -11.48 0.37
CA SER A 200 12.48 -12.78 0.61
C SER A 200 11.50 -13.75 1.28
N ALA A 201 11.70 -15.05 1.05
CA ALA A 201 10.85 -16.12 1.57
C ALA A 201 11.14 -16.45 3.05
N ASP A 202 11.20 -15.43 3.89
CA ASP A 202 11.38 -15.53 5.34
C ASP A 202 10.20 -14.90 6.10
N LEU A 203 10.10 -15.21 7.38
CA LEU A 203 8.97 -14.79 8.20
C LEU A 203 8.85 -13.26 8.31
N ALA A 204 9.95 -12.55 8.53
CA ALA A 204 9.91 -11.11 8.74
C ALA A 204 9.48 -10.39 7.46
N SER A 205 10.00 -10.82 6.31
CA SER A 205 9.65 -10.26 5.00
C SER A 205 8.20 -10.54 4.63
N TYR A 206 7.70 -11.75 4.92
CA TYR A 206 6.29 -12.10 4.72
C TYR A 206 5.35 -11.22 5.55
N LEU A 207 5.61 -11.05 6.85
CA LEU A 207 4.76 -10.24 7.72
C LEU A 207 4.80 -8.75 7.33
N ASN A 208 5.95 -8.24 6.93
CA ASN A 208 6.06 -6.87 6.41
C ASN A 208 5.30 -6.68 5.09
N ALA A 209 5.35 -7.68 4.21
CA ALA A 209 4.61 -7.66 2.95
C ALA A 209 3.08 -7.57 3.18
N LEU A 210 2.55 -8.32 4.16
CA LEU A 210 1.13 -8.22 4.53
C LEU A 210 0.73 -6.81 4.97
N ILE A 211 1.53 -6.19 5.85
CA ILE A 211 1.28 -4.82 6.33
C ILE A 211 1.30 -3.83 5.17
N ALA A 212 2.36 -3.87 4.36
CA ALA A 212 2.55 -2.96 3.22
C ALA A 212 1.41 -3.07 2.19
N THR A 213 0.94 -4.29 1.93
CA THR A 213 -0.18 -4.54 1.00
C THR A 213 -1.47 -3.89 1.50
N SER A 214 -1.80 -3.99 2.79
CA SER A 214 -3.00 -3.36 3.35
C SER A 214 -2.93 -1.82 3.35
N GLU A 215 -1.73 -1.24 3.55
CA GLU A 215 -1.50 0.21 3.41
C GLU A 215 -1.70 0.64 1.96
N MET A 216 -1.01 -0.01 1.02
CA MET A 216 -1.09 0.28 -0.41
C MET A 216 -2.52 0.16 -0.95
N ARG A 217 -3.32 -0.78 -0.44
CA ARG A 217 -4.76 -0.90 -0.75
C ARG A 217 -5.54 0.36 -0.38
N GLY A 218 -5.35 0.88 0.83
CA GLY A 218 -6.03 2.10 1.27
C GLY A 218 -5.61 3.32 0.47
N GLU A 219 -4.32 3.42 0.18
CA GLU A 219 -3.78 4.48 -0.66
C GLU A 219 -4.32 4.39 -2.10
N TRP A 220 -4.45 3.19 -2.66
CA TRP A 220 -5.05 2.96 -3.98
C TRP A 220 -6.50 3.44 -4.01
N GLN A 221 -7.33 2.99 -3.06
CA GLN A 221 -8.73 3.38 -2.96
C GLN A 221 -8.92 4.91 -2.90
N ALA A 222 -8.05 5.58 -2.13
CA ALA A 222 -8.04 7.04 -2.03
C ALA A 222 -7.60 7.73 -3.33
N ASN A 223 -6.71 7.09 -4.11
CA ASN A 223 -6.20 7.63 -5.36
C ASN A 223 -7.12 7.37 -6.58
N VAL A 224 -7.90 6.28 -6.58
CA VAL A 224 -8.78 5.87 -7.70
C VAL A 224 -9.66 7.01 -8.23
N PRO A 225 -10.34 7.84 -7.41
CA PRO A 225 -11.16 8.94 -7.93
C PRO A 225 -10.38 9.97 -8.73
N TYR A 226 -9.08 10.13 -8.46
CA TYR A 226 -8.19 11.05 -9.19
C TYR A 226 -7.66 10.41 -10.46
N ILE A 227 -7.21 9.15 -10.37
CA ILE A 227 -6.71 8.37 -11.51
C ILE A 227 -7.83 8.17 -12.55
N ARG A 228 -9.07 7.88 -12.11
CA ARG A 228 -10.23 7.65 -12.99
C ARG A 228 -10.54 8.80 -13.94
N LYS A 229 -10.22 10.04 -13.57
CA LYS A 229 -10.44 11.21 -14.44
C LYS A 229 -9.57 11.16 -15.69
N THR A 230 -8.42 10.48 -15.60
CA THR A 230 -7.38 10.52 -16.64
C THR A 230 -6.96 9.13 -17.12
N ALA A 231 -7.40 8.04 -16.51
CA ALA A 231 -7.05 6.68 -16.91
C ALA A 231 -8.04 6.05 -17.92
N PRO A 232 -7.58 5.15 -18.80
CA PRO A 232 -8.45 4.30 -19.60
C PRO A 232 -9.30 3.41 -18.67
N PRO A 233 -10.65 3.36 -18.82
CA PRO A 233 -11.51 2.63 -17.90
C PRO A 233 -11.17 1.14 -17.77
N ALA A 234 -10.78 0.48 -18.86
CA ALA A 234 -10.43 -0.93 -18.87
C ALA A 234 -9.15 -1.24 -18.07
N GLU A 235 -8.11 -0.41 -18.24
CA GLU A 235 -6.84 -0.57 -17.50
C GLU A 235 -7.02 -0.26 -16.01
N LEU A 236 -7.86 0.73 -15.68
CA LEU A 236 -8.18 1.03 -14.30
C LEU A 236 -9.01 -0.09 -13.65
N ALA A 237 -10.02 -0.61 -14.34
CA ALA A 237 -10.84 -1.72 -13.84
C ALA A 237 -10.00 -2.98 -13.60
N ALA A 238 -9.02 -3.24 -14.49
CA ALA A 238 -8.03 -4.28 -14.24
C ALA A 238 -7.23 -3.95 -12.97
N ALA A 239 -6.62 -2.78 -12.84
CA ALA A 239 -5.86 -2.46 -11.62
C ALA A 239 -6.71 -2.62 -10.33
N ASP A 240 -7.97 -2.19 -10.36
CA ASP A 240 -8.95 -2.37 -9.27
C ASP A 240 -9.20 -3.86 -8.95
N GLU A 241 -9.40 -4.71 -9.95
CA GLU A 241 -9.58 -6.15 -9.78
C GLU A 241 -8.38 -6.79 -9.07
N THR A 242 -7.14 -6.41 -9.43
CA THR A 242 -5.95 -6.97 -8.75
C THR A 242 -5.88 -6.56 -7.28
N VAL A 243 -6.29 -5.32 -6.95
CA VAL A 243 -6.36 -4.88 -5.55
C VAL A 243 -7.47 -5.62 -4.78
N GLN A 244 -8.57 -6.00 -5.43
CA GLN A 244 -9.60 -6.84 -4.82
C GLN A 244 -9.14 -8.29 -4.64
N ASP A 245 -8.38 -8.85 -5.58
CA ASP A 245 -7.79 -10.18 -5.43
C ASP A 245 -6.83 -10.23 -4.22
N LEU A 246 -6.01 -9.17 -4.05
CA LEU A 246 -5.15 -8.99 -2.89
C LEU A 246 -5.95 -8.95 -1.57
N TYR A 247 -7.18 -8.39 -1.61
CA TYR A 247 -8.09 -8.35 -0.46
C TYR A 247 -8.61 -9.76 -0.09
N VAL A 248 -9.09 -10.52 -1.07
CA VAL A 248 -9.64 -11.87 -0.83
C VAL A 248 -8.55 -12.84 -0.35
N ASP A 249 -7.34 -12.79 -0.94
CA ASP A 249 -6.24 -13.67 -0.53
C ASP A 249 -5.69 -13.32 0.87
N ALA A 250 -5.72 -12.04 1.26
CA ALA A 250 -5.38 -11.63 2.63
C ALA A 250 -6.43 -12.13 3.65
N ASP A 251 -7.71 -12.05 3.30
CA ASP A 251 -8.82 -12.54 4.15
C ASP A 251 -8.83 -14.07 4.28
N ILE A 252 -8.42 -14.82 3.24
CA ILE A 252 -8.25 -16.28 3.31
C ILE A 252 -7.14 -16.66 4.32
N GLY A 253 -6.14 -15.80 4.52
CA GLY A 253 -5.16 -15.93 5.60
C GLY A 253 -5.80 -15.92 7.01
N HIS A 254 -6.98 -15.31 7.18
CA HIS A 254 -7.70 -15.26 8.45
C HIS A 254 -8.40 -16.58 8.79
N VAL A 255 -8.73 -17.44 7.82
CA VAL A 255 -9.34 -18.76 8.07
C VAL A 255 -8.34 -19.73 8.71
N PHE A 256 -7.05 -19.61 8.41
CA PHE A 256 -6.01 -20.47 9.01
C PHE A 256 -5.63 -20.07 10.44
N VAL A 257 -6.10 -18.92 10.90
CA VAL A 257 -6.02 -18.50 12.29
C VAL A 257 -7.09 -19.19 13.15
N ALA A 258 -8.09 -19.87 12.56
CA ALA A 258 -8.98 -20.75 13.31
C ALA A 258 -8.21 -21.92 13.99
N ASP A 259 -7.02 -22.29 13.50
CA ASP A 259 -6.13 -23.25 14.16
C ASP A 259 -5.28 -22.61 15.28
N LEU A 260 -5.30 -21.28 15.42
CA LEU A 260 -4.92 -20.61 16.67
C LEU A 260 -6.03 -20.71 17.74
N GLY A 261 -7.20 -21.24 17.40
CA GLY A 261 -8.30 -21.53 18.34
C GLY A 261 -8.05 -22.68 19.31
N LYS A 262 -6.88 -23.33 19.23
CA LYS A 262 -6.30 -24.11 20.34
C LYS A 262 -5.36 -23.23 21.18
N THR A 263 -5.77 -22.00 21.45
CA THR A 263 -5.22 -21.26 22.58
C THR A 263 -5.65 -21.99 23.85
N PRO A 264 -4.71 -22.38 24.75
CA PRO A 264 -5.11 -22.83 26.08
C PRO A 264 -5.95 -21.70 26.71
N GLU A 265 -7.07 -22.09 27.30
CA GLU A 265 -8.00 -21.19 27.98
C GLU A 265 -7.23 -20.15 28.82
N THR A 266 -7.51 -18.89 28.53
CA THR A 266 -7.54 -17.77 29.48
C THR A 266 -6.60 -17.87 30.68
N HIS A 267 -5.40 -17.32 30.56
CA HIS A 267 -4.83 -16.59 31.70
C HIS A 267 -5.44 -15.18 31.69
N SER A 268 -6.60 -15.07 32.32
CA SER A 268 -7.05 -13.82 32.92
C SER A 268 -6.14 -13.56 34.12
N GLY A 269 -4.99 -12.96 33.85
CA GLY A 269 -4.02 -12.56 34.84
C GLY A 269 -3.22 -11.44 34.22
N ASP A 270 -3.32 -10.27 34.84
CA ASP A 270 -2.48 -9.10 34.63
C ASP A 270 -0.99 -9.49 34.64
N GLU A 271 -0.42 -9.88 33.48
CA GLU A 271 1.01 -10.09 33.29
C GLU A 271 1.39 -10.28 31.80
N GLY A 272 2.17 -9.34 31.27
CA GLY A 272 3.28 -9.71 30.39
C GLY A 272 3.01 -9.95 28.90
N THR A 273 2.30 -9.05 28.20
CA THR A 273 2.64 -8.90 26.77
C THR A 273 4.05 -8.32 26.72
N ALA A 274 5.06 -9.17 26.47
CA ALA A 274 6.47 -8.77 26.41
C ALA A 274 6.61 -7.50 25.55
N PRO A 275 7.08 -6.39 26.13
CA PRO A 275 6.99 -5.11 25.44
C PRO A 275 7.96 -5.06 24.26
N ALA A 276 7.57 -4.35 23.21
CA ALA A 276 8.40 -4.23 22.02
C ALA A 276 9.46 -3.14 22.25
N LYS A 277 10.72 -3.44 21.92
CA LYS A 277 11.79 -2.44 21.88
C LYS A 277 11.61 -1.60 20.62
N VAL A 278 10.95 -0.46 20.77
CA VAL A 278 10.58 0.44 19.67
C VAL A 278 11.00 1.86 20.05
N GLN A 279 11.65 2.58 19.13
CA GLN A 279 11.83 4.02 19.30
C GLN A 279 10.50 4.73 19.05
N ILE A 280 9.97 5.36 20.09
CA ILE A 280 8.89 6.33 19.95
C ILE A 280 9.55 7.63 19.48
N LEU A 281 9.22 8.04 18.26
CA LEU A 281 9.63 9.35 17.73
C LEU A 281 8.91 10.44 18.51
N GLN A 282 9.68 11.34 19.13
CA GLN A 282 9.12 12.58 19.65
C GLN A 282 9.17 13.69 18.59
N PRO A 283 8.19 14.61 18.57
CA PRO A 283 8.22 15.75 17.65
C PRO A 283 9.52 16.54 17.78
N GLY A 284 10.29 16.66 16.70
CA GLY A 284 11.55 17.41 16.65
C GLY A 284 12.84 16.59 16.79
N GLU A 285 12.76 15.26 16.77
CA GLU A 285 13.93 14.37 16.78
C GLU A 285 14.34 14.02 15.33
N GLU A 286 15.52 14.47 14.89
CA GLU A 286 16.13 14.02 13.61
C GLU A 286 16.59 12.56 13.77
N VAL A 287 16.01 11.66 12.98
CA VAL A 287 16.44 10.26 12.92
C VAL A 287 17.30 10.04 11.68
N VAL A 288 18.53 9.58 11.92
CA VAL A 288 19.41 9.00 10.90
C VAL A 288 18.81 7.64 10.52
N GLU A 289 18.35 7.50 9.28
CA GLU A 289 17.88 6.22 8.77
C GLU A 289 18.97 5.15 8.90
N PRO A 290 18.66 3.93 9.38
CA PRO A 290 19.60 2.82 9.32
C PRO A 290 19.81 2.44 7.85
N THR A 291 20.89 2.93 7.24
CA THR A 291 21.39 2.41 5.97
C THR A 291 21.74 0.94 6.17
N VAL A 292 20.93 0.03 5.62
CA VAL A 292 21.29 -1.38 5.50
C VAL A 292 22.38 -1.45 4.43
N VAL A 293 23.64 -1.35 4.86
CA VAL A 293 24.78 -1.68 4.01
C VAL A 293 24.76 -3.19 3.84
N ALA A 294 24.28 -3.64 2.68
CA ALA A 294 24.47 -5.01 2.24
C ALA A 294 25.98 -5.22 2.07
N ASP A 295 26.54 -6.18 2.80
CA ASP A 295 27.91 -6.62 2.59
C ASP A 295 28.06 -7.10 1.14
N PRO A 296 29.13 -6.70 0.42
CA PRO A 296 29.38 -7.17 -0.92
C PRO A 296 29.63 -8.68 -0.90
N ILE A 297 28.80 -9.41 -1.65
CA ILE A 297 28.98 -10.83 -1.96
C ILE A 297 30.37 -11.00 -2.57
N PRO A 298 31.25 -11.87 -2.03
CA PRO A 298 32.54 -12.12 -2.65
C PRO A 298 32.33 -12.79 -4.01
N ALA A 299 32.94 -12.20 -5.04
CA ALA A 299 33.03 -12.80 -6.37
C ALA A 299 33.76 -14.14 -6.27
N SER A 300 33.11 -15.20 -6.73
CA SER A 300 33.73 -16.50 -6.93
C SER A 300 34.28 -16.53 -8.36
N ASP A 301 35.57 -16.30 -8.50
CA ASP A 301 36.33 -16.66 -9.70
C ASP A 301 36.46 -18.20 -9.75
N GLY A 302 36.22 -18.76 -10.95
CA GLY A 302 36.28 -20.18 -11.22
C GLY A 302 35.98 -20.49 -12.69
N GLU A 303 36.96 -20.19 -13.53
CA GLU A 303 37.32 -20.87 -14.79
C GLU A 303 37.23 -22.43 -14.61
N ASP A 304 36.95 -23.33 -15.56
CA ASP A 304 37.04 -23.35 -17.02
C ASP A 304 36.46 -24.71 -17.56
N GLU A 305 36.34 -24.81 -18.89
CA GLU A 305 36.24 -26.05 -19.74
C GLU A 305 34.90 -26.86 -19.78
N GLU A 306 34.39 -27.41 -20.89
CA GLU A 306 34.88 -27.63 -22.27
C GLU A 306 33.70 -27.92 -23.24
N GLU A 307 33.92 -27.71 -24.54
CA GLU A 307 33.01 -27.95 -25.67
C GLU A 307 32.74 -29.45 -25.97
N ALA A 308 31.55 -29.76 -26.52
CA ALA A 308 31.38 -30.60 -27.73
C ALA A 308 29.88 -30.73 -28.12
N GLY A 309 29.50 -30.32 -29.33
CA GLY A 309 28.29 -30.80 -30.03
C GLY A 309 28.62 -32.00 -30.95
N PRO A 310 27.87 -32.26 -32.04
CA PRO A 310 26.40 -32.32 -32.23
C PRO A 310 25.95 -33.62 -32.98
N ALA A 311 24.63 -33.88 -33.09
CA ALA A 311 23.92 -34.65 -34.17
C ALA A 311 22.47 -34.91 -33.72
N GLU A 312 21.43 -34.36 -34.37
CA GLU A 312 20.76 -34.80 -35.61
C GLU A 312 19.79 -36.01 -35.49
N ASP A 313 18.53 -35.68 -35.81
CA ASP A 313 17.58 -36.40 -36.67
C ASP A 313 16.68 -37.52 -36.11
N GLY A 314 15.43 -37.55 -36.60
CA GLY A 314 14.54 -38.72 -36.49
C GLY A 314 13.07 -38.46 -36.19
N ALA A 315 12.30 -38.15 -37.24
CA ALA A 315 10.84 -38.04 -37.28
C ALA A 315 10.08 -39.37 -37.00
N THR A 316 8.80 -39.26 -36.60
CA THR A 316 7.60 -40.10 -36.94
C THR A 316 6.43 -39.63 -36.04
N VAL A 317 5.41 -38.89 -36.49
CA VAL A 317 4.22 -39.24 -37.30
C VAL A 317 3.50 -40.54 -36.88
N SER A 318 2.33 -40.40 -36.25
CA SER A 318 1.12 -41.24 -36.40
C SER A 318 -0.02 -40.53 -35.66
N GLU A 319 -0.94 -39.85 -36.34
CA GLU A 319 -2.17 -40.35 -36.96
C GLU A 319 -3.32 -40.55 -35.94
N GLN A 320 -4.36 -39.74 -36.15
CA GLN A 320 -5.65 -39.66 -35.46
C GLN A 320 -6.48 -40.94 -35.72
N PRO A 321 -7.51 -41.24 -34.92
CA PRO A 321 -8.85 -40.90 -35.43
C PRO A 321 -9.87 -40.48 -34.36
N ALA A 322 -10.83 -39.65 -34.81
CA ALA A 322 -12.15 -39.46 -34.20
C ALA A 322 -13.11 -40.60 -34.62
N PRO A 323 -14.22 -40.81 -33.89
CA PRO A 323 -15.56 -40.47 -34.41
C PRO A 323 -16.44 -39.78 -33.34
N GLU A 324 -17.22 -38.73 -33.62
CA GLU A 324 -18.57 -38.67 -34.25
C GLU A 324 -19.77 -39.18 -33.40
N ALA A 325 -20.92 -38.48 -33.60
CA ALA A 325 -22.29 -38.60 -33.07
C ALA A 325 -22.60 -37.71 -31.83
N GLU A 326 -23.25 -36.55 -31.96
CA GLU A 326 -24.67 -36.26 -32.31
C GLU A 326 -25.70 -36.70 -31.26
N GLU A 327 -26.30 -35.73 -30.55
CA GLU A 327 -27.68 -35.67 -30.05
C GLU A 327 -27.89 -34.23 -29.48
N GLU A 328 -28.54 -33.33 -30.20
CA GLU A 328 -30.01 -33.10 -30.28
C GLU A 328 -30.57 -32.24 -29.11
N ILE A 329 -30.68 -30.94 -29.41
CA ILE A 329 -31.81 -30.01 -29.18
C ILE A 329 -32.66 -30.18 -27.90
N GLU A 330 -32.66 -29.18 -27.01
CA GLU A 330 -33.92 -28.49 -26.62
C GLU A 330 -33.67 -27.14 -25.94
N ALA A 331 -34.22 -26.09 -26.54
CA ALA A 331 -34.44 -24.78 -25.93
C ALA A 331 -35.94 -24.62 -25.68
N PRO A 332 -36.37 -23.95 -24.60
CA PRO A 332 -37.63 -23.24 -24.62
C PRO A 332 -37.47 -21.73 -24.52
N ALA A 333 -38.36 -21.09 -25.27
CA ALA A 333 -38.49 -19.70 -25.64
C ALA A 333 -38.63 -18.68 -24.48
N PRO A 334 -38.36 -17.39 -24.75
CA PRO A 334 -38.78 -16.27 -23.92
C PRO A 334 -40.24 -15.89 -24.20
N GLU A 335 -41.05 -15.77 -23.15
CA GLU A 335 -42.43 -15.30 -23.25
C GLU A 335 -42.47 -13.76 -23.16
N ALA A 336 -43.11 -13.17 -24.15
CA ALA A 336 -43.33 -11.74 -24.31
C ALA A 336 -44.64 -11.29 -23.63
N ALA A 337 -44.70 -10.04 -23.16
CA ALA A 337 -45.69 -9.03 -23.59
C ALA A 337 -45.83 -7.84 -22.62
N ALA A 338 -45.30 -6.71 -23.08
CA ALA A 338 -45.97 -5.41 -23.24
C ALA A 338 -47.03 -4.90 -22.23
N LYS A 339 -46.80 -3.68 -21.72
CA LYS A 339 -47.77 -2.56 -21.60
C LYS A 339 -46.98 -1.26 -21.37
N GLN A 340 -46.78 -0.47 -22.42
CA GLN A 340 -47.54 0.75 -22.76
C GLN A 340 -47.24 1.97 -21.86
N GLU A 341 -46.53 2.90 -22.48
CA GLU A 341 -46.38 4.34 -22.23
C GLU A 341 -47.75 5.08 -22.21
N PRO A 342 -47.86 6.29 -21.64
CA PRO A 342 -47.55 7.47 -22.45
C PRO A 342 -46.96 8.71 -21.72
N ALA A 343 -45.93 9.29 -22.34
CA ALA A 343 -45.82 10.64 -22.89
C ALA A 343 -46.03 11.94 -22.07
N LYS A 344 -45.11 12.89 -22.40
CA LYS A 344 -45.13 14.37 -22.28
C LYS A 344 -44.57 14.93 -20.95
N GLN A 345 -43.60 15.85 -20.93
CA GLN A 345 -43.46 17.04 -21.79
C GLN A 345 -41.99 17.40 -22.11
N GLU A 346 -41.79 17.74 -23.38
CA GLU A 346 -40.71 18.59 -23.87
C GLU A 346 -40.89 20.04 -23.39
N THR A 347 -39.82 20.68 -22.94
CA THR A 347 -39.65 22.14 -23.06
C THR A 347 -38.17 22.47 -23.23
N LYS A 348 -37.85 23.11 -24.36
CA LYS A 348 -36.61 23.86 -24.66
C LYS A 348 -36.97 24.87 -25.77
N PRO A 349 -36.25 25.98 -25.99
CA PRO A 349 -35.65 26.97 -25.08
C PRO A 349 -36.18 28.40 -25.40
N GLU A 350 -35.81 29.40 -24.59
CA GLU A 350 -35.81 30.81 -25.01
C GLU A 350 -34.39 31.41 -24.82
N PRO A 351 -33.89 32.23 -25.78
CA PRO A 351 -32.49 32.66 -25.81
C PRO A 351 -32.29 34.02 -25.15
N ALA A 352 -31.18 34.19 -24.42
CA ALA A 352 -30.66 35.52 -24.06
C ALA A 352 -29.32 35.75 -24.76
N LYS A 353 -29.32 36.80 -25.60
CA LYS A 353 -28.15 37.49 -26.15
C LYS A 353 -27.39 38.20 -25.04
N GLY A 354 -26.08 38.40 -25.23
CA GLY A 354 -25.33 39.46 -24.55
C GLY A 354 -23.84 39.18 -24.46
N ASP A 355 -23.10 39.77 -25.38
CA ASP A 355 -21.64 39.85 -25.47
C ASP A 355 -20.95 40.23 -24.15
N GLU A 356 -19.71 39.77 -23.94
CA GLU A 356 -18.56 40.71 -23.91
C GLU A 356 -17.20 39.99 -23.88
N HIS A 357 -16.32 40.50 -24.74
CA HIS A 357 -14.89 40.23 -24.80
C HIS A 357 -14.18 40.42 -23.45
N ARG A 358 -13.28 39.50 -23.10
CA ARG A 358 -12.10 39.86 -22.29
C ARG A 358 -10.88 39.01 -22.66
N GLU A 359 -10.10 39.61 -23.55
CA GLU A 359 -8.66 39.81 -23.49
C GLU A 359 -7.81 38.83 -22.65
N ALA A 360 -6.85 38.22 -23.36
CA ALA A 360 -5.81 37.35 -22.84
C ALA A 360 -4.86 38.10 -21.89
N ALA A 361 -4.60 37.52 -20.73
CA ALA A 361 -3.46 37.86 -19.88
C ALA A 361 -2.59 36.61 -19.68
N GLY A 362 -1.30 36.75 -19.98
CA GLY A 362 -0.33 35.67 -20.10
C GLY A 362 -0.14 34.84 -18.83
N ALA A 363 0.11 33.55 -19.05
CA ALA A 363 0.54 32.62 -18.02
C ALA A 363 1.97 32.96 -17.55
N PRO A 364 2.23 33.12 -16.24
CA PRO A 364 3.59 33.15 -15.73
C PRO A 364 4.20 31.74 -15.82
N ALA A 365 5.47 31.68 -16.23
CA ALA A 365 6.28 30.47 -16.30
C ALA A 365 6.32 29.77 -14.94
N ILE A 366 5.84 28.52 -14.89
CA ILE A 366 5.91 27.65 -13.73
C ILE A 366 7.36 27.17 -13.58
N ALA A 367 8.01 27.55 -12.49
CA ALA A 367 9.33 27.06 -12.12
C ALA A 367 9.27 25.55 -11.77
N PRO A 368 10.30 24.77 -12.12
CA PRO A 368 10.34 23.33 -11.84
C PRO A 368 10.37 23.04 -10.33
N ILE A 369 9.56 22.07 -9.91
CA ILE A 369 9.48 21.54 -8.55
C ILE A 369 10.73 20.65 -8.31
N PRO A 370 11.51 20.86 -7.24
CA PRO A 370 12.62 19.97 -6.90
C PRO A 370 12.10 18.60 -6.39
N PRO A 371 12.86 17.51 -6.62
CA PRO A 371 12.48 16.18 -6.13
C PRO A 371 12.46 16.12 -4.59
N PRO A 372 11.66 15.22 -4.00
CA PRO A 372 11.64 15.00 -2.56
C PRO A 372 13.00 14.49 -2.07
N ILE A 373 13.45 15.09 -0.98
CA ILE A 373 14.65 14.72 -0.22
C ILE A 373 14.32 13.38 0.48
N GLY A 374 15.14 12.37 0.21
CA GLY A 374 15.16 11.13 0.98
C GLY A 374 16.02 11.23 2.23
#